data_AF-A0A1B9LKU0-F1
#
_entry.id   AF-A0A1B9LKU0-F1
#
_cell.length_a   1.000
_cell.length_b   1.000
_cell.length_c   1.000
_cell.angle_alpha   90.00
_cell.angle_beta   90.00
_cell.angle_gamma   90.00
#
_symmetry.space_group_name_H-M   'P 1'
#
loop_
_entity.id
_entity.type
_entity.pdbx_description
1 polymer ?
#
loop_
_entity_poly.entity_id
_entity_poly.type
_entity_poly.pdbx_seq_one_letter_code
_entity_poly.pdbx_strand_id
1 'polypeptide(L)'
;MFTVVSQITVNNASKSYILTKQGEAFILAPREEPHLYCTTLLFDSIIKFQPDFNVNWQSINFPFLSGVYLFPNAFANYPDITWIYKYPETSE
;
A
#
# COMPACT_ATOMS: atom_id res chain seq x y z
N MET A 1 -17.62 -3.40 4.05
CA MET A 1 -16.27 -3.90 4.38
C MET A 1 -15.58 -4.20 3.06
N PHE A 2 -14.82 -3.26 2.50
CA PHE A 2 -14.29 -3.38 1.13
C PHE A 2 -12.89 -3.96 1.14
N THR A 3 -12.76 -5.20 0.69
CA THR A 3 -11.47 -5.80 0.35
C THR A 3 -11.24 -5.62 -1.15
N VAL A 4 -10.43 -4.62 -1.52
CA VAL A 4 -10.02 -4.38 -2.91
C VAL A 4 -8.75 -5.20 -3.16
N VAL A 5 -8.81 -6.17 -4.09
CA VAL A 5 -7.63 -6.88 -4.57
C VAL A 5 -7.15 -6.18 -5.83
N SER A 6 -6.22 -5.24 -5.69
CA SER A 6 -5.50 -4.69 -6.84
C SER A 6 -4.49 -5.73 -7.35
N GLN A 7 -4.66 -6.20 -8.58
CA GLN A 7 -3.64 -6.96 -9.29
C GLN A 7 -2.53 -5.99 -9.71
N ILE A 8 -1.56 -5.79 -8.83
CA ILE A 8 -0.34 -5.07 -9.14
C ILE A 8 0.56 -6.06 -9.86
N THR A 9 1.04 -5.70 -11.05
CA THR A 9 2.04 -6.52 -11.76
C THR A 9 3.37 -6.45 -11.00
N VAL A 10 3.49 -7.32 -10.00
CA VAL A 10 4.69 -7.52 -9.20
C VAL A 10 5.68 -8.32 -10.05
N ASN A 11 6.76 -7.70 -10.49
CA ASN A 11 7.84 -8.40 -11.17
C ASN A 11 8.52 -9.41 -10.23
N ASN A 12 9.29 -10.37 -10.77
CA ASN A 12 9.86 -11.48 -9.99
C ASN A 12 10.64 -11.03 -8.74
N ALA A 13 11.26 -9.85 -8.82
CA ALA A 13 12.09 -9.32 -7.76
C ALA A 13 11.25 -8.70 -6.61
N SER A 14 10.14 -8.03 -6.91
CA SER A 14 9.21 -7.54 -5.87
C SER A 14 8.43 -8.68 -5.20
N LYS A 15 8.18 -9.78 -5.93
CA LYS A 15 7.61 -11.00 -5.35
C LYS A 15 8.52 -11.61 -4.28
N SER A 16 9.82 -11.70 -4.55
CA SER A 16 10.80 -12.23 -3.59
C SER A 16 10.84 -11.40 -2.31
N TYR A 17 10.81 -10.06 -2.42
CA TYR A 17 10.78 -9.19 -1.25
C TYR A 17 9.52 -9.39 -0.40
N ILE A 18 8.34 -9.40 -1.01
CA ILE A 18 7.07 -9.59 -0.27
C ILE A 18 7.07 -10.94 0.47
N LEU A 19 7.59 -12.00 -0.15
CA LEU A 19 7.70 -13.32 0.49
C LEU A 19 8.59 -13.30 1.74
N THR A 20 9.65 -12.47 1.77
CA THR A 20 10.48 -12.34 2.99
C THR A 20 9.74 -11.74 4.18
N LYS A 21 8.60 -11.07 3.93
CA LYS A 21 7.78 -10.42 4.95
C LYS A 21 6.65 -11.32 5.47
N GLN A 22 6.52 -12.53 4.94
CA GLN A 22 5.50 -13.47 5.36
C GLN A 22 5.72 -13.91 6.81
N GLY A 23 4.69 -13.75 7.64
CA GLY A 23 4.72 -14.10 9.06
C GLY A 23 5.29 -13.00 9.97
N GLU A 24 5.78 -11.87 9.42
CA GLU A 24 6.12 -10.69 10.23
C GLU A 24 4.86 -10.06 10.83
N ALA A 25 5.01 -9.41 11.99
CA ALA A 25 3.91 -8.79 12.71
C ALA A 25 3.39 -7.54 11.98
N PHE A 26 2.08 -7.32 12.02
CA PHE A 26 1.48 -6.06 11.57
C PHE A 26 1.81 -4.93 12.55
N ILE A 27 2.35 -3.83 12.03
CA ILE A 27 2.74 -2.65 12.81
C ILE A 27 2.14 -1.41 12.15
N LEU A 28 1.10 -0.85 12.76
CA LEU A 28 0.52 0.43 12.36
C LEU A 28 1.24 1.57 13.08
N ALA A 29 2.15 2.22 12.39
CA ALA A 29 2.97 3.31 12.89
C ALA A 29 3.15 4.40 11.81
N PRO A 30 3.43 5.65 12.21
CA PRO A 30 3.66 6.74 11.27
C PRO A 30 4.93 6.49 10.44
N ARG A 31 5.06 7.23 9.33
CA ARG A 31 6.14 7.11 8.35
C ARG A 31 7.54 7.17 8.98
N GLU A 32 7.70 7.95 10.03
CA GLU A 32 8.97 8.21 10.71
C GLU A 32 9.38 7.08 11.66
N GLU A 33 8.48 6.14 11.94
CA GLU A 33 8.69 4.99 12.84
C GLU A 33 8.71 3.66 12.08
N PRO A 34 9.28 2.59 12.65
CA PRO A 34 9.19 1.26 12.05
C PRO A 34 7.73 0.83 11.88
N HIS A 35 7.32 0.60 10.64
CA HIS A 35 5.94 0.25 10.29
C HIS A 35 5.89 -0.91 9.30
N LEU A 36 4.84 -1.73 9.40
CA LEU A 36 4.58 -2.83 8.49
C LEU A 36 3.08 -3.07 8.39
N TYR A 37 2.45 -2.43 7.41
CA TYR A 37 1.05 -2.62 7.07
C TYR A 37 0.88 -2.75 5.55
N CYS A 38 -0.33 -3.07 5.10
CA CYS A 38 -0.57 -3.50 3.72
C CYS A 38 -0.03 -2.53 2.65
N THR A 39 -0.25 -1.23 2.82
CA THR A 39 0.17 -0.20 1.88
C THR A 39 1.66 0.12 1.96
N THR A 40 2.30 0.00 3.12
CA THR A 40 3.75 0.22 3.24
C THR A 40 4.55 -0.96 2.75
N LEU A 41 4.11 -2.20 3.03
CA LEU A 41 4.67 -3.40 2.41
C LEU A 41 4.64 -3.30 0.88
N LEU A 42 3.51 -2.83 0.35
CA LEU A 42 3.36 -2.61 -1.08
C LEU A 42 4.30 -1.51 -1.59
N PHE A 43 4.31 -0.34 -0.94
CA PHE A 43 5.18 0.78 -1.29
C PHE A 43 6.64 0.36 -1.32
N ASP A 44 7.14 -0.25 -0.24
CA ASP A 44 8.53 -0.72 -0.10
C ASP A 44 8.90 -1.72 -1.18
N SER A 45 7.95 -2.60 -1.55
CA SER A 45 8.16 -3.56 -2.63
C SER A 45 8.31 -2.88 -4.00
N ILE A 46 7.65 -1.75 -4.24
CA ILE A 46 7.70 -1.01 -5.50
C ILE A 46 8.96 -0.16 -5.57
N ILE A 47 9.23 0.67 -4.54
CA ILE A 47 10.37 1.61 -4.55
C ILE A 47 11.73 0.89 -4.62
N LYS A 48 11.78 -0.37 -4.17
CA LYS A 48 12.98 -1.22 -4.29
C LYS A 48 13.39 -1.45 -5.75
N PHE A 49 12.46 -1.37 -6.70
CA PHE A 49 12.72 -1.61 -8.13
C PHE A 49 12.39 -0.41 -9.02
N GLN A 50 11.54 0.50 -8.56
CA GLN A 50 11.22 1.77 -9.20
C GLN A 50 11.45 2.90 -8.18
N PRO A 51 12.70 3.36 -7.97
CA PRO A 51 13.03 4.32 -6.91
C PRO A 51 12.31 5.67 -7.04
N ASP A 52 11.92 6.05 -8.25
CA ASP A 52 11.19 7.29 -8.53
C ASP A 52 9.68 7.19 -8.24
N PHE A 53 9.18 6.01 -7.86
CA PHE A 53 7.78 5.82 -7.49
C PHE A 53 7.45 6.60 -6.23
N ASN A 54 6.49 7.53 -6.32
CA ASN A 54 6.12 8.37 -5.19
C ASN A 54 4.60 8.54 -5.10
N VAL A 55 4.04 8.32 -3.93
CA VAL A 55 2.60 8.41 -3.66
C VAL A 55 2.35 9.44 -2.57
N ASN A 56 1.14 9.98 -2.52
CA ASN A 56 0.80 10.99 -1.52
C ASN A 56 0.58 10.35 -0.15
N TRP A 57 1.44 10.67 0.80
CA TRP A 57 1.27 10.33 2.21
C TRP A 57 0.40 11.39 2.90
N GLN A 58 -0.52 10.97 3.76
CA GLN A 58 -1.48 11.87 4.38
C GLN A 58 -1.18 12.04 5.86
N SER A 59 -1.17 13.30 6.31
CA SER A 59 -1.09 13.62 7.74
C SER A 59 -2.46 13.46 8.38
N ILE A 60 -2.50 12.75 9.51
CA ILE A 60 -3.68 12.62 10.35
C ILE A 60 -3.35 13.05 11.77
N ASN A 61 -4.37 13.52 12.47
CA ASN A 61 -4.27 13.90 13.87
C ASN A 61 -5.53 13.46 14.62
N PHE A 62 -5.54 12.21 15.05
CA PHE A 62 -6.60 11.64 15.87
C PHE A 62 -6.03 11.25 17.24
N PRO A 63 -6.86 11.25 18.30
CA PRO A 63 -6.44 10.73 19.60
C PRO A 63 -5.88 9.31 19.43
N PHE A 64 -4.68 9.07 19.97
CA PHE A 64 -3.93 7.80 19.87
C PHE A 64 -3.44 7.40 18.47
N LEU A 65 -3.67 8.21 17.43
CA LEU A 65 -3.22 7.95 16.07
C LEU A 65 -2.93 9.27 15.34
N SER A 66 -1.71 9.76 15.48
CA SER A 66 -1.23 10.99 14.86
C SER A 66 0.08 10.75 14.13
N GLY A 67 0.25 11.37 12.97
CA GLY A 67 1.45 11.26 12.15
C GLY A 67 1.13 11.18 10.66
N VAL A 68 2.09 10.69 9.88
CA VAL A 68 1.99 10.61 8.42
C VAL A 68 1.81 9.15 8.01
N TYR A 69 0.71 8.83 7.31
CA TYR A 69 0.34 7.46 6.96
C TYR A 69 0.05 7.32 5.47
N LEU A 70 0.24 6.09 4.97
CA LEU A 70 0.00 5.76 3.57
C LEU A 70 -1.34 5.03 3.41
N PHE A 71 -2.35 5.72 2.86
CA PHE A 71 -3.67 5.13 2.65
C PHE A 71 -3.79 4.43 1.30
N PRO A 72 -4.66 3.41 1.17
CA PRO A 72 -4.88 2.72 -0.11
C PRO A 72 -5.28 3.66 -1.26
N ASN A 73 -6.00 4.73 -0.93
CA ASN A 73 -6.43 5.75 -1.88
C ASN A 73 -5.26 6.46 -2.58
N ALA A 74 -4.07 6.48 -1.98
CA ALA A 74 -2.87 7.07 -2.60
C ALA A 74 -2.43 6.30 -3.85
N PHE A 75 -2.64 4.98 -3.87
CA PHE A 75 -2.38 4.13 -5.04
C PHE A 75 -3.50 4.24 -6.06
N ALA A 76 -4.76 4.23 -5.61
CA ALA A 76 -5.93 4.31 -6.47
C ALA A 76 -5.95 5.58 -7.35
N ASN A 77 -5.38 6.68 -6.85
CA ASN A 77 -5.29 7.97 -7.56
C ASN A 77 -3.92 8.23 -8.20
N TYR A 78 -3.02 7.23 -8.24
CA TYR A 78 -1.70 7.42 -8.83
C TYR A 78 -1.83 7.60 -10.36
N PRO A 79 -1.19 8.63 -10.97
CA PRO A 79 -1.43 8.98 -12.38
C PRO A 79 -1.18 7.84 -13.37
N ASP A 80 -0.19 6.99 -13.11
CA ASP A 80 0.19 5.91 -14.03
C ASP A 80 -0.47 4.57 -13.67
N ILE A 81 -1.54 4.57 -12.87
CA ILE A 81 -2.29 3.35 -12.56
C ILE A 81 -3.33 3.07 -13.63
N THR A 82 -3.36 1.82 -14.11
CA THR A 82 -4.41 1.32 -15.01
C THR A 82 -5.30 0.35 -14.26
N TRP A 83 -6.60 0.62 -14.21
CA TRP A 83 -7.59 -0.28 -13.62
C TRP A 83 -7.88 -1.43 -14.59
N ILE A 84 -7.43 -2.63 -14.24
CA ILE A 84 -7.65 -3.83 -15.08
C ILE A 84 -8.87 -4.66 -14.65
N TYR A 85 -9.39 -4.40 -13.45
CA TYR A 85 -10.57 -5.07 -12.90
C TYR A 85 -11.27 -4.16 -11.89
N LYS A 86 -12.60 -4.11 -11.97
CA LYS A 86 -13.47 -3.51 -10.96
C LYS A 86 -14.50 -4.56 -10.58
N TYR A 87 -14.58 -4.89 -9.29
CA TYR A 87 -15.60 -5.82 -8.81
C TYR A 87 -16.99 -5.20 -9.03
N PRO A 88 -17.97 -5.93 -9.58
CA PRO A 88 -19.30 -5.38 -9.81
C PRO A 88 -19.93 -4.99 -8.48
N GLU A 89 -20.48 -3.78 -8.40
CA GLU A 89 -21.38 -3.44 -7.30
C GLU A 89 -22.64 -4.27 -7.49
N THR A 90 -22.88 -5.24 -6.61
CA THR A 90 -24.12 -6.01 -6.59
C THR A 90 -25.25 -5.04 -6.23
N SER A 91 -26.07 -4.67 -7.20
CA SER A 91 -27.40 -4.12 -6.95
C SER A 91 -28.29 -5.27 -6.48
N GLU A 92 -28.49 -5.38 -5.17
CA GLU A 92 -29.67 -6.04 -4.60
C GLU A 92 -30.73 -4.97 -4.28
#